data_AF-A0A929FQT0-F1
#
_entry.id   AF-A0A929FQT0-F1
#
_cell.length_a   1.000
_cell.length_b   1.000
_cell.length_c   1.000
_cell.angle_alpha   90.00
_cell.angle_beta   90.00
_cell.angle_gamma   90.00
#
_symmetry.space_group_name_H-M   'P 1'
#
loop_
_entity.id
_entity.type
_entity.pdbx_description
1 polymer ?
#
loop_
_entity_poly.entity_id
_entity_poly.type
_entity_poly.pdbx_seq_one_letter_code
_entity_poly.pdbx_strand_id
1 'polypeptide(L)' 'MLYVNRRRFKCENCQKPFSENLEFVGNKKLFTHRYAHGITKQVTHSDVINVSKNNKLTEKEVEALNGKERAKLFG' A
#
# COMPACT_ATOMS: atom_id res chain seq x y z
N MET A 1 8.52 21.22 -2.84
CA MET A 1 8.47 20.35 -4.02
C MET A 1 9.64 19.38 -3.94
N LEU A 2 9.41 18.05 -4.00
CA LEU A 2 10.48 17.04 -3.96
C LEU A 2 11.00 16.78 -5.38
N TYR A 3 12.21 17.25 -5.69
CA TYR A 3 12.91 16.92 -6.94
C TYR A 3 13.57 15.54 -6.80
N VAL A 4 12.91 14.52 -7.32
CA VAL A 4 13.45 13.16 -7.34
C VAL A 4 14.03 12.89 -8.72
N ASN A 5 15.35 12.65 -8.79
CA ASN A 5 16.00 12.12 -9.99
C ASN A 5 15.47 10.71 -10.25
N ARG A 6 14.40 10.60 -11.04
CA ARG A 6 13.90 9.30 -11.50
C ARG A 6 14.93 8.72 -12.47
N ARG A 7 15.63 7.65 -12.07
CA ARG A 7 16.35 6.79 -13.01
C ARG A 7 15.33 6.33 -14.05
N ARG A 8 15.42 6.86 -15.27
CA ARG A 8 14.65 6.37 -16.41
C ARG A 8 15.38 5.14 -16.91
N PHE A 9 14.72 3.98 -16.85
CA PHE A 9 15.25 2.77 -17.49
C PHE A 9 15.46 3.09 -18.98
N LYS A 10 16.62 2.72 -19.51
CA LYS A 10 16.97 2.92 -20.92
C LYS A 10 17.15 1.55 -21.56
N CYS A 11 16.62 1.39 -22.76
CA CYS A 11 16.92 0.20 -23.56
C CYS A 11 18.41 0.20 -23.91
N GLU A 12 19.11 -0.91 -23.69
CA GLU A 12 20.54 -1.01 -24.00
C GLU A 12 20.82 -0.84 -25.50
N ASN A 13 19.92 -1.33 -26.36
CA ASN A 13 20.07 -1.29 -27.81
C ASN A 13 19.72 0.09 -28.42
N CYS A 14 18.58 0.68 -28.07
CA CYS A 14 18.11 1.93 -28.71
C CYS A 14 18.21 3.18 -27.84
N GLN A 15 18.65 3.05 -26.58
CA GLN A 15 18.85 4.12 -25.60
C GLN A 15 17.61 4.97 -25.27
N LYS A 16 16.43 4.59 -25.79
CA LYS A 16 15.17 5.26 -25.49
C LYS A 16 14.75 4.98 -24.04
N PRO A 17 14.28 6.00 -23.30
CA PRO A 17 13.74 5.80 -21.97
C PRO A 17 12.42 5.03 -22.06
N PHE A 18 12.22 4.08 -21.15
CA PHE A 18 10.94 3.42 -20.96
C PHE A 18 10.54 3.43 -19.48
N SER A 19 9.25 3.33 -19.24
CA SER A 19 8.70 3.14 -17.90
C SER A 19 8.21 1.71 -17.82
N GLU A 20 8.80 0.92 -16.91
CA GLU A 20 8.25 -0.40 -16.62
C GLU A 20 6.93 -0.23 -15.87
N ASN A 21 5.89 -0.92 -16.33
CA ASN A 21 4.62 -0.97 -15.60
C ASN A 21 4.74 -2.04 -14.50
N LEU A 22 4.92 -1.59 -13.26
CA LEU A 22 4.99 -2.46 -12.09
C LEU A 22 3.62 -2.59 -11.43
N GLU A 23 2.69 -3.32 -12.07
CA GLU A 23 1.31 -3.47 -11.57
C GLU A 23 1.26 -4.01 -10.13
N PHE A 24 2.20 -4.88 -9.76
CA PHE A 24 2.30 -5.44 -8.40
C PHE A 24 2.60 -4.38 -7.32
N VAL A 25 3.21 -3.25 -7.68
CA VAL A 25 3.57 -2.20 -6.71
C VAL A 25 2.31 -1.53 -6.16
N GLY A 26 1.27 -1.35 -6.99
CA GLY A 26 -0.03 -0.83 -6.55
C GLY A 26 -0.63 -1.71 -5.46
N ASN A 27 -0.72 -3.01 -5.74
CA ASN A 27 -1.28 -3.99 -4.82
C ASN A 27 -0.46 -4.09 -3.53
N LYS A 28 0.88 -4.14 -3.62
CA LYS A 28 1.74 -4.28 -2.42
C LYS A 28 1.77 -3.03 -1.53
N LYS A 29 1.50 -1.83 -2.06
CA LYS A 29 1.44 -0.59 -1.26
C LYS A 29 0.39 -0.66 -0.16
N LEU A 30 -0.77 -1.27 -0.46
CA LEU A 30 -1.88 -1.42 0.47
C LEU A 30 -1.60 -2.43 1.60
N PHE A 31 -0.52 -3.21 1.53
CA PHE A 31 -0.23 -4.26 2.51
C PHE A 31 1.11 -4.07 3.23
N THR A 32 1.64 -2.84 3.25
CA THR A 32 2.83 -2.52 4.06
C THR A 32 2.49 -2.51 5.55
N HIS A 33 3.45 -2.90 6.41
CA HIS A 33 3.24 -2.89 7.87
C HIS A 33 2.79 -1.54 8.41
N ARG A 34 3.45 -0.46 7.99
CA ARG A 34 3.10 0.90 8.43
C ARG A 34 1.65 1.25 8.10
N TYR A 35 1.16 0.81 6.93
CA TYR A 35 -0.21 1.05 6.52
C TYR A 35 -1.19 0.19 7.32
N ALA A 36 -0.90 -1.10 7.50
CA ALA A 36 -1.71 -2.01 8.33
C ALA A 36 -1.85 -1.49 9.77
N HIS A 37 -0.76 -1.00 10.37
CA HIS A 37 -0.77 -0.34 11.68
C HIS A 37 -1.70 0.88 11.71
N GLY A 38 -1.60 1.76 10.71
CA GLY A 38 -2.44 2.95 10.60
C GLY A 38 -3.93 2.65 10.45
N ILE A 39 -4.28 1.62 9.66
CA ILE A 39 -5.66 1.15 9.53
C ILE A 39 -6.16 0.54 10.83
N THR A 40 -5.35 -0.31 11.48
CA THR A 40 -5.70 -0.94 12.76
C THR A 40 -6.01 0.11 13.82
N LYS A 41 -5.19 1.16 13.92
CA LYS A 41 -5.44 2.28 14.83
C LYS A 41 -6.73 3.06 14.48
N GLN A 42 -7.11 3.17 13.22
CA GLN A 42 -8.39 3.79 12.87
C GLN A 42 -9.57 2.92 13.31
N VAL A 43 -9.48 1.60 13.11
CA VAL A 43 -10.50 0.63 13.54
C VAL A 43 -10.64 0.55 15.06
N THR A 44 -9.61 0.90 15.84
CA THR A 44 -9.79 1.00 17.31
C THR A 44 -10.58 2.23 17.74
N HIS A 45 -10.74 3.24 16.88
CA HIS A 45 -11.43 4.50 17.17
C HIS A 45 -12.71 4.70 16.32
N SER A 46 -13.03 3.77 15.41
CA SER A 46 -14.17 3.84 14.48
C SER A 46 -14.54 2.44 13.98
N ASP A 47 -15.65 2.30 13.26
CA ASP A 47 -16.08 1.01 12.71
C ASP A 47 -15.43 0.69 11.34
N VAL A 48 -15.46 -0.58 10.96
CA VAL A 48 -14.86 -1.07 9.70
C VAL A 48 -15.48 -0.40 8.47
N ILE A 49 -16.78 -0.07 8.52
CA ILE A 49 -17.52 0.55 7.41
C ILE A 49 -17.05 1.99 7.15
N ASN A 50 -16.86 2.79 8.21
CA ASN A 50 -16.38 4.16 8.07
C ASN A 50 -14.90 4.19 7.69
N VAL A 51 -14.09 3.32 8.29
CA VAL A 51 -12.66 3.19 7.95
C VAL A 51 -12.48 2.76 6.49
N SER A 52 -13.29 1.83 5.98
CA SER A 52 -13.22 1.36 4.59
C SER A 52 -13.54 2.50 3.60
N LYS A 53 -14.63 3.24 3.83
CA LYS A 53 -15.00 4.42 3.03
C LYS A 53 -13.93 5.50 3.03
N ASN A 54 -13.39 5.85 4.22
CA ASN A 54 -12.39 6.91 4.36
C ASN A 54 -11.05 6.57 3.68
N ASN A 55 -10.72 5.28 3.57
CA ASN A 55 -9.47 4.81 2.99
C ASN A 55 -9.61 4.25 1.56
N LYS A 56 -10.82 4.29 0.99
CA LYS A 56 -11.15 3.68 -0.32
C LYS A 56 -10.79 2.19 -0.39
N LEU A 57 -11.04 1.49 0.71
CA LEU A 57 -10.88 0.05 0.83
C LEU A 57 -12.24 -0.63 0.87
N THR A 58 -12.25 -1.92 0.58
CA THR A 58 -13.35 -2.80 0.95
C THR A 58 -13.25 -3.17 2.43
N GLU A 59 -14.37 -3.56 3.04
CA GLU A 59 -14.39 -4.02 4.44
C GLU A 59 -13.47 -5.24 4.63
N LYS A 60 -13.46 -6.17 3.67
CA LYS A 60 -12.56 -7.34 3.65
C LYS A 60 -11.08 -6.94 3.67
N GLU A 61 -10.69 -5.89 2.95
CA GLU A 61 -9.31 -5.40 2.96
C GLU A 61 -8.94 -4.78 4.32
N VAL A 62 -9.86 -4.06 4.95
CA VAL A 62 -9.67 -3.51 6.30
C VAL A 62 -9.48 -4.64 7.32
N GLU A 63 -10.31 -5.68 7.26
CA GLU A 63 -10.18 -6.87 8.11
C GLU A 63 -8.86 -7.60 7.88
N ALA A 64 -8.46 -7.79 6.62
CA ALA A 64 -7.18 -8.42 6.28
C ALA A 64 -5.98 -7.64 6.82
N LEU A 65 -6.02 -6.30 6.78
CA LEU A 65 -4.97 -5.45 7.33
C LEU A 65 -4.91 -5.49 8.86
N ASN A 66 -6.07 -5.45 9.52
CA ASN A 66 -6.17 -5.61 10.97
C ASN A 66 -5.64 -6.99 11.41
N GLY A 67 -6.01 -8.06 10.70
CA GLY A 67 -5.52 -9.41 10.94
C GLY A 67 -4.00 -9.55 10.78
N LYS A 68 -3.41 -8.93 9.75
CA LYS A 68 -1.96 -8.94 9.53
C LYS A 68 -1.18 -8.25 10.65
N GLU A 69 -1.69 -7.14 11.17
CA GLU A 69 -1.04 -6.44 12.29
C GLU A 69 -1.12 -7.29 13.57
N ARG A 70 -2.29 -7.88 13.85
CA ARG A 70 -2.50 -8.76 15.01
C ARG A 70 -1.63 -10.01 14.96
N ALA A 71 -1.52 -10.67 13.80
CA ALA A 71 -0.67 -11.84 13.63
C ALA A 71 0.81 -11.58 13.97
N LYS A 72 1.25 -10.31 13.88
CA LYS A 72 2.61 -9.90 14.23
C LYS A 72 2.82 -9.67 15.74
N LEU A 73 1.74 -9.44 16.50
CA LEU A 73 1.79 -9.29 17.96
C LEU A 73 1.82 -10.66 18.68
N PHE A 74 1.39 -11.72 18.00
CA PHE A 74 1.29 -13.09 18.53
C PHE A 74 2.23 -14.09 17.82
N GLY A 75 3.17 -13.59 17.01
CA GLY A 75 4.12 -14.39 16.23
C GLY A 75 5.56 -14.11 16.61
#